data_AF-A0A0B1SAL4-F1
#
_entry.id   AF-A0A0B1SAL4-F1
#
_cell.length_a   1.000
_cell.length_b   1.000
_cell.length_c   1.000
_cell.angle_alpha   90.00
_cell.angle_beta   90.00
_cell.angle_gamma   90.00
#
_symmetry.space_group_name_H-M   'P 1'
#
loop_
_entity.id
_entity.type
_entity.pdbx_description
1 polymer ?
#
loop_
_entity_poly.entity_id
_entity_poly.type
_entity_poly.pdbx_seq_one_letter_code
_entity_poly.pdbx_strand_id
1 'polypeptide(L)'
;MYLPSDAPHAVPLLPQLENAVSFDYLYHVNGTISIFWADVTLDTIFRVEVNGKTASTPRPIVSTGLSTVEGIAVDWISEAAKIDGSMRTTVVKGEIHNPRDIVVDPR
;
A
#
# COMPACT_ATOMS: atom_id res chain seq x y z
N MET A 1 -4.58 -30.71 -10.65
CA MET A 1 -6.01 -30.52 -10.33
C MET A 1 -6.47 -29.30 -11.11
N TYR A 2 -7.10 -29.49 -12.27
CA TYR A 2 -7.55 -28.38 -13.12
C TYR A 2 -8.97 -27.99 -12.70
N LEU A 3 -9.19 -26.71 -12.41
CA LEU A 3 -10.54 -26.18 -12.21
C LEU A 3 -11.30 -26.21 -13.55
N PRO A 4 -12.63 -26.45 -13.54
CA PRO A 4 -13.46 -26.38 -14.74
C PRO A 4 -13.31 -25.03 -15.46
N SER A 5 -13.39 -25.03 -16.79
CA SER A 5 -13.27 -23.82 -17.63
C SER A 5 -14.23 -22.69 -17.27
N ASP A 6 -15.36 -23.05 -16.66
CA ASP A 6 -16.49 -22.18 -16.37
C ASP A 6 -16.55 -21.75 -14.89
N ALA A 7 -15.50 -22.07 -14.11
CA ALA A 7 -15.35 -21.49 -12.79
C ALA A 7 -15.22 -19.97 -12.90
N PRO A 8 -15.86 -19.16 -12.01
CA PRO A 8 -15.69 -17.72 -12.04
C PRO A 8 -14.21 -17.38 -11.90
N HIS A 9 -13.62 -16.86 -12.99
CA HIS A 9 -12.23 -16.43 -13.01
C HIS A 9 -12.10 -15.18 -12.15
N ALA A 10 -11.23 -15.23 -11.13
CA ALA A 10 -10.91 -14.05 -10.35
C ALA A 10 -10.20 -13.05 -11.25
N VAL A 11 -10.77 -11.85 -11.40
CA VAL A 11 -10.14 -10.74 -12.12
C VAL A 11 -9.34 -9.91 -11.10
N PRO A 12 -8.03 -9.67 -11.31
CA PRO A 12 -7.25 -8.80 -10.44
C PRO A 12 -7.88 -7.40 -10.38
N LEU A 13 -8.07 -6.89 -9.16
CA LEU A 13 -8.62 -5.56 -8.93
C LEU A 13 -7.58 -4.46 -9.21
N LEU A 14 -6.32 -4.72 -8.84
CA LEU A 14 -5.24 -3.75 -8.94
C LEU A 14 -4.43 -3.99 -10.22
N PRO A 15 -4.30 -2.96 -11.09
CA PRO A 15 -3.39 -3.04 -12.22
C PRO A 15 -1.94 -2.73 -11.77
N GLN A 16 -0.96 -3.10 -12.60
CA GLN A 16 0.42 -2.59 -12.50
C GLN A 16 1.16 -2.95 -11.19
N LEU A 17 0.99 -4.18 -10.71
CA LEU A 17 1.84 -4.75 -9.68
C LEU A 17 3.03 -5.43 -10.37
N GLU A 18 4.25 -4.92 -10.18
CA GLU A 18 5.46 -5.54 -10.74
C GLU A 18 6.08 -6.49 -9.72
N ASN A 19 6.39 -5.98 -8.54
CA ASN A 19 6.89 -6.75 -7.40
C ASN A 19 6.41 -6.11 -6.10
N ALA A 20 5.09 -6.12 -5.91
CA ALA A 20 4.46 -5.61 -4.71
C ALA A 20 4.70 -6.57 -3.54
N VAL A 21 5.31 -6.08 -2.45
CA VAL A 21 5.73 -6.91 -1.30
C VAL A 21 4.92 -6.66 -0.04
N SER A 22 4.29 -5.49 0.09
CA SER A 22 3.54 -5.09 1.28
C SER A 22 2.35 -4.24 0.90
N PHE A 23 1.25 -4.40 1.64
CA PHE A 23 -0.04 -3.76 1.40
C PHE A 23 -0.68 -3.29 2.71
N ASP A 24 -1.38 -2.16 2.66
CA ASP A 24 -2.32 -1.74 3.69
C ASP A 24 -3.40 -0.83 3.09
N TYR A 25 -4.44 -0.47 3.83
CA TYR A 25 -5.60 0.24 3.30
C TYR A 25 -6.17 1.29 4.26
N LEU A 26 -6.92 2.24 3.69
CA LEU A 26 -7.76 3.19 4.43
C LEU A 26 -9.19 3.10 3.90
N TYR A 27 -10.13 2.78 4.80
CA TYR A 27 -11.56 2.82 4.48
C TYR A 27 -12.12 4.22 4.70
N HIS A 28 -12.74 4.80 3.67
CA HIS A 28 -13.34 6.13 3.75
C HIS A 28 -14.82 6.06 4.11
N VAL A 29 -15.31 7.09 4.81
CA VAL A 29 -16.73 7.19 5.21
C VAL A 29 -17.69 7.17 4.02
N ASN A 30 -17.24 7.62 2.84
CA ASN A 30 -18.03 7.59 1.61
C ASN A 30 -18.10 6.18 0.95
N GLY A 31 -17.48 5.17 1.56
CA GLY A 31 -17.46 3.78 1.08
C GLY A 31 -16.34 3.45 0.08
N THR A 32 -15.46 4.40 -0.27
CA THR A 32 -14.27 4.11 -1.08
C THR A 32 -13.13 3.58 -0.21
N ILE A 33 -12.13 2.94 -0.83
CA ILE A 33 -10.96 2.40 -0.15
C ILE A 33 -9.71 2.93 -0.84
N SER A 34 -8.81 3.58 -0.09
CA SER A 34 -7.43 3.76 -0.56
C SER A 34 -6.67 2.48 -0.28
N ILE A 35 -6.06 1.87 -1.30
CA ILE A 35 -5.09 0.78 -1.10
C ILE A 35 -3.69 1.33 -1.35
N PHE A 36 -2.76 0.98 -0.48
CA PHE A 36 -1.36 1.35 -0.55
C PHE A 36 -0.51 0.09 -0.72
N TRP A 37 0.57 0.18 -1.49
CA TRP A 37 1.54 -0.90 -1.56
C TRP A 37 2.95 -0.40 -1.81
N ALA A 38 3.92 -1.16 -1.33
CA ALA A 38 5.32 -1.01 -1.67
C ALA A 38 5.68 -1.95 -2.82
N ASP A 39 6.22 -1.39 -3.90
CA ASP A 39 6.79 -2.15 -5.01
C ASP A 39 8.31 -2.00 -4.98
N VAL A 40 9.02 -3.12 -4.76
CA VAL A 40 10.49 -3.13 -4.62
C VAL A 40 11.22 -3.13 -5.95
N THR A 41 10.53 -3.45 -7.05
CA THR A 41 11.12 -3.35 -8.38
C THR A 41 11.05 -1.91 -8.88
N LEU A 42 10.00 -1.17 -8.49
CA LEU A 42 9.79 0.22 -8.87
C LEU A 42 10.30 1.24 -7.84
N ASP A 43 10.87 0.79 -6.72
CA ASP A 43 11.29 1.62 -5.59
C ASP A 43 10.25 2.70 -5.23
N THR A 44 8.98 2.28 -5.15
CA THR A 44 7.85 3.20 -5.03
C THR A 44 6.78 2.66 -4.09
N ILE A 45 6.26 3.54 -3.23
CA ILE A 45 4.99 3.31 -2.54
C ILE A 45 3.89 3.95 -3.39
N PHE A 46 2.93 3.14 -3.80
CA PHE A 46 1.78 3.57 -4.59
C PHE A 46 0.53 3.67 -3.72
N ARG A 47 -0.42 4.46 -4.21
CA ARG A 47 -1.80 4.51 -3.74
C ARG A 47 -2.76 4.36 -4.91
N VAL A 48 -3.89 3.71 -4.67
CA VAL A 48 -5.01 3.63 -5.62
C VAL A 48 -6.33 3.77 -4.88
N GLU A 49 -7.31 4.41 -5.52
CA GLU A 49 -8.68 4.48 -5.01
C GLU A 49 -9.50 3.34 -5.58
N VAL A 50 -10.21 2.62 -4.71
CA VAL A 50 -11.15 1.57 -5.07
C VAL A 50 -12.56 2.02 -4.71
N ASN A 51 -13.48 1.87 -5.66
CA ASN A 51 -14.91 2.06 -5.46
C ASN A 51 -15.66 0.82 -5.96
N GLY A 52 -16.14 0.00 -5.03
CA GLY A 52 -16.76 -1.29 -5.34
C GLY A 52 -15.77 -2.25 -6.01
N LYS A 53 -16.00 -2.58 -7.28
CA LYS A 53 -15.15 -3.49 -8.07
C LYS A 53 -14.22 -2.77 -9.05
N THR A 54 -14.10 -1.46 -8.94
CA THR A 54 -13.30 -0.63 -9.85
C THR A 54 -12.18 0.05 -9.09
N ALA A 55 -10.97 -0.01 -9.63
CA ALA A 55 -9.81 0.73 -9.15
C ALA A 55 -9.49 1.90 -10.09
N SER A 56 -9.05 3.03 -9.54
CA SER A 56 -8.50 4.14 -10.31
C SER A 56 -7.11 3.78 -10.87
N THR A 57 -6.50 4.69 -11.63
CA THR A 57 -5.09 4.56 -11.96
C THR A 57 -4.24 4.68 -10.68
N PRO A 58 -3.31 3.75 -10.43
CA PRO A 58 -2.28 3.87 -9.40
C PRO A 58 -1.53 5.20 -9.46
N ARG A 59 -1.23 5.78 -8.30
CA ARG A 59 -0.41 7.00 -8.19
C ARG A 59 0.78 6.75 -7.28
N PRO A 60 2.00 7.10 -7.70
CA PRO A 60 3.15 7.07 -6.80
C PRO A 60 2.99 8.17 -5.74
N ILE A 61 3.07 7.79 -4.46
CA ILE A 61 3.03 8.75 -3.34
C ILE A 61 4.41 8.92 -2.69
N VAL A 62 5.29 7.92 -2.81
CA VAL A 62 6.71 8.02 -2.42
C VAL A 62 7.55 7.29 -3.45
N SER A 63 8.51 7.99 -4.07
CA SER A 63 9.42 7.43 -5.08
C SER A 63 10.88 7.88 -4.88
N THR A 64 11.18 8.49 -3.72
CA THR A 64 12.52 9.00 -3.40
C THR A 64 12.87 8.69 -1.96
N GLY A 65 14.15 8.38 -1.71
CA GLY A 65 14.66 8.07 -0.38
C GLY A 65 14.19 6.70 0.14
N LEU A 66 13.76 5.81 -0.75
CA LEU A 66 13.47 4.40 -0.45
C LEU A 66 14.73 3.58 -0.78
N SER A 67 15.10 2.65 0.12
CA SER A 67 16.14 1.66 -0.14
C SER A 67 15.51 0.32 -0.46
N THR A 68 14.83 -0.27 0.52
CA THR A 68 14.00 -1.47 0.38
C THR A 68 12.88 -1.33 1.39
N VAL A 69 11.65 -1.20 0.90
CA VAL A 69 10.46 -1.14 1.76
C VAL A 69 9.89 -2.54 1.85
N GLU A 70 9.94 -3.13 3.04
CA GLU A 70 9.38 -4.48 3.27
C GLU A 70 8.03 -4.45 3.99
N GLY A 71 7.68 -3.33 4.64
CA GLY A 71 6.47 -3.19 5.44
C GLY A 71 5.90 -1.77 5.38
N ILE A 72 4.57 -1.68 5.36
CA ILE A 72 3.81 -0.43 5.45
C ILE A 72 2.68 -0.59 6.48
N ALA A 73 2.32 0.51 7.14
CA ALA A 73 1.13 0.59 7.97
C ALA A 73 0.48 1.98 7.81
N VAL A 74 -0.84 2.02 7.76
CA VAL A 74 -1.64 3.23 7.60
C VAL A 74 -2.29 3.58 8.93
N ASP A 75 -1.94 4.74 9.49
CA ASP A 75 -2.67 5.32 10.62
C ASP A 75 -3.96 5.97 10.12
N TRP A 76 -5.10 5.36 10.44
CA TRP A 76 -6.43 5.82 10.02
C TRP A 76 -7.04 6.91 10.92
N ILE A 77 -6.35 7.32 12.00
CA ILE A 77 -6.80 8.39 12.90
C ILE A 77 -5.92 9.64 12.77
N SER A 78 -4.60 9.51 12.93
CA SER A 78 -3.75 10.66 13.30
C SER A 78 -2.80 11.19 12.20
N GLU A 79 -2.86 10.66 10.98
CA GLU A 79 -2.13 11.16 9.78
C GLU A 79 -0.66 11.61 10.04
N ALA A 80 0.15 10.81 10.74
CA ALA A 80 1.55 11.13 11.07
C ALA A 80 2.41 11.53 9.84
N ALA A 81 2.11 10.94 8.69
CA ALA A 81 2.41 11.49 7.37
C ALA A 81 1.09 11.56 6.60
N LYS A 82 0.96 12.53 5.69
CA LYS A 82 -0.25 12.63 4.88
C LYS A 82 -0.34 11.46 3.91
N ILE A 83 -1.56 11.02 3.62
CA ILE A 83 -1.86 9.92 2.69
C ILE A 83 -1.45 10.19 1.22
N ASP A 84 -0.97 11.40 0.92
CA ASP A 84 -0.38 11.78 -0.36
C ASP A 84 1.16 11.67 -0.38
N GLY A 85 1.76 11.21 0.71
CA GLY A 85 3.20 11.05 0.86
C GLY A 85 3.94 12.33 1.26
N SER A 86 3.23 13.42 1.57
CA SER A 86 3.82 14.64 2.11
C SER A 86 3.98 14.58 3.65
N MET A 87 4.75 15.52 4.21
CA MET A 87 5.06 15.59 5.65
C MET A 87 5.77 14.34 6.22
N ARG A 88 6.62 13.69 5.41
CA ARG A 88 7.39 12.52 5.84
C ARG A 88 8.38 12.89 6.94
N THR A 89 8.43 12.06 7.98
CA THR A 89 9.38 12.17 9.07
C THR A 89 9.97 10.81 9.42
N THR A 90 11.20 10.81 9.94
CA THR A 90 11.83 9.59 10.47
C THR A 90 11.51 9.48 11.95
N VAL A 91 10.73 8.47 12.33
CA VAL A 91 10.27 8.26 13.73
C VAL A 91 11.19 7.35 14.54
N VAL A 92 11.88 6.41 13.88
CA VAL A 92 12.90 5.57 14.51
C VAL A 92 14.13 5.54 13.59
N LYS A 93 15.32 5.75 14.18
CA LYS A 93 16.62 5.70 13.51
C LYS A 93 17.66 5.20 14.50
N GLY A 94 18.66 4.46 14.01
CA GLY A 94 19.74 3.92 14.83
C GLY A 94 20.10 2.51 14.38
N GLU A 95 20.55 1.69 15.32
CA GLU A 95 20.89 0.29 15.06
C GLU A 95 19.61 -0.54 14.96
N ILE A 96 19.05 -0.59 13.76
CA ILE A 96 17.96 -1.50 13.37
C ILE A 96 18.46 -2.31 12.18
N HIS A 97 18.47 -3.63 12.34
CA HIS A 97 18.91 -4.55 11.31
C HIS A 97 17.69 -5.21 10.66
N ASN A 98 17.52 -4.99 9.37
CA ASN A 98 16.48 -5.60 8.52
C ASN A 98 15.05 -5.47 9.12
N PRO A 99 14.56 -4.24 9.36
CA PRO A 99 13.17 -4.05 9.75
C PRO A 99 12.26 -4.54 8.63
N ARG A 100 11.29 -5.39 8.98
CA ARG A 100 10.44 -6.07 7.99
C ARG A 100 9.02 -5.54 8.02
N ASP A 101 8.30 -5.80 9.11
CA ASP A 101 6.90 -5.45 9.26
C ASP A 101 6.69 -4.38 10.33
N ILE A 102 5.56 -3.66 10.20
CA ILE A 102 5.12 -2.64 11.14
C ILE A 102 3.59 -2.67 11.23
N VAL A 103 3.05 -2.34 12.39
CA VAL A 103 1.61 -2.15 12.63
C VAL A 103 1.42 -0.88 13.47
N VAL A 104 0.24 -0.29 13.39
CA VAL A 104 -0.14 0.89 14.18
C VAL A 104 -1.30 0.55 15.12
N ASP A 105 -1.30 1.16 16.31
CA ASP A 105 -2.42 1.16 17.27
C ASP A 105 -2.85 2.62 17.52
N PRO A 106 -3.62 3.23 16.60
CA PRO A 106 -4.09 4.60 16.74
C PRO A 106 -5.07 4.74 17.91
N ARG A 107 -5.00 5.87 18.64
CA ARG A 107 -5.82 6.13 19.83
C ARG A 107 -6.60 7.42 19.74
#